data_AF-A0A1X1N179-F1
#
_entry.id   AF-A0A1X1N179-F1
#
_cell.length_a   1.000
_cell.length_b   1.000
_cell.length_c   1.000
_cell.angle_alpha   90.00
_cell.angle_beta   90.00
_cell.angle_gamma   90.00
#
_symmetry.space_group_name_H-M   'P 1'
#
loop_
_entity.id
_entity.type
_entity.pdbx_description
1 polymer ?
#
loop_
_entity_poly.entity_id
_entity_poly.type
_entity_poly.pdbx_seq_one_letter_code
_entity_poly.pdbx_strand_id
1 'polypeptide(L)'
;DSVSTAGDSVSTANDSAELASWYHGSEGLRARVATDVAAARAYLAAQDGASLQPVCVSLGTDTQAALTAPVPPTVAAQARFDAGGRDYAAAAASCKQLFDGTRIQVGVLQQRIAASLADGDREWGALAALIGQPMATASPPAASGRSG
;
A
#
# COMPACT_ATOMS: atom_id res chain seq x y z
N ASP A 1 -10.64 34.83 -32.28
CA ASP A 1 -11.06 34.17 -31.03
C ASP A 1 -12.08 33.09 -31.27
N SER A 2 -12.06 32.07 -30.41
CA SER A 2 -12.99 30.93 -30.29
C SER A 2 -12.61 29.62 -30.99
N VAL A 3 -12.07 28.67 -30.20
CA VAL A 3 -12.66 27.38 -29.81
C VAL A 3 -11.54 26.36 -29.55
N SER A 4 -11.35 26.01 -28.28
CA SER A 4 -10.81 24.72 -27.82
C SER A 4 -10.92 24.67 -26.29
N THR A 5 -12.13 24.47 -25.78
CA THR A 5 -12.39 24.19 -24.35
C THR A 5 -13.22 22.92 -24.16
N ALA A 6 -13.79 22.38 -25.24
CA ALA A 6 -14.56 21.13 -25.20
C ALA A 6 -13.65 19.88 -25.13
N GLY A 7 -12.48 19.91 -25.76
CA GLY A 7 -11.54 18.77 -25.77
C GLY A 7 -10.91 18.50 -24.40
N ASP A 8 -10.42 19.55 -23.73
CA ASP A 8 -9.75 19.43 -22.43
C ASP A 8 -10.72 18.94 -21.33
N SER A 9 -11.98 19.39 -21.38
CA SER A 9 -13.00 19.00 -20.40
C SER A 9 -13.40 17.53 -20.54
N VAL A 10 -13.52 17.03 -21.77
CA VAL A 10 -13.86 15.62 -22.05
C VAL A 10 -12.68 14.70 -21.72
N SER A 11 -11.44 15.09 -22.06
CA SER A 11 -10.24 14.35 -21.66
C SER A 11 -10.11 14.28 -20.14
N THR A 12 -10.27 15.39 -19.43
CA THR A 12 -10.18 15.42 -17.96
C THR A 12 -11.27 14.56 -17.30
N ALA A 13 -12.49 14.56 -17.84
CA ALA A 13 -13.58 13.72 -17.35
C ALA A 13 -13.31 12.23 -17.58
N ASN A 14 -12.75 11.86 -18.74
CA ASN A 14 -12.35 10.48 -19.03
C ASN A 14 -11.21 10.03 -18.12
N ASP A 15 -10.16 10.83 -17.93
CA ASP A 15 -9.04 10.53 -17.03
C ASP A 15 -9.53 10.29 -15.60
N SER A 16 -10.50 11.09 -15.15
CA SER A 16 -11.09 10.96 -13.81
C SER A 16 -11.89 9.65 -13.68
N ALA A 17 -12.67 9.28 -14.69
CA ALA A 17 -13.45 8.04 -14.70
C ALA A 17 -12.55 6.80 -14.78
N GLU A 18 -11.51 6.83 -15.63
CA GLU A 18 -10.51 5.78 -15.73
C GLU A 18 -9.72 5.62 -14.42
N LEU A 19 -9.33 6.73 -13.79
CA LEU A 19 -8.62 6.72 -12.51
C LEU A 19 -9.49 6.13 -11.40
N ALA A 20 -10.77 6.50 -11.33
CA ALA A 20 -11.71 5.93 -10.37
C ALA A 20 -11.92 4.41 -10.60
N SER A 21 -12.08 4.01 -11.87
CA SER A 21 -12.22 2.60 -12.26
C SER A 21 -10.97 1.78 -11.89
N TRP A 22 -9.78 2.30 -12.20
CA TRP A 22 -8.51 1.70 -11.80
C TRP A 22 -8.38 1.58 -10.27
N TYR A 23 -8.74 2.65 -9.55
CA TYR A 23 -8.67 2.65 -8.10
C TYR A 23 -9.57 1.58 -7.50
N HIS A 24 -10.81 1.47 -7.96
CA HIS A 24 -11.72 0.41 -7.49
C HIS A 24 -11.23 -0.99 -7.90
N GLY A 25 -10.78 -1.17 -9.14
CA GLY A 25 -10.24 -2.45 -9.63
C GLY A 25 -9.01 -2.94 -8.87
N SER A 26 -8.22 -2.03 -8.30
CA SER A 26 -7.04 -2.35 -7.48
C SER A 26 -7.32 -2.50 -5.98
N GLU A 27 -8.57 -2.31 -5.53
CA GLU A 27 -8.95 -2.29 -4.12
C GLU A 27 -8.52 -3.55 -3.36
N GLY A 28 -8.80 -4.73 -3.92
CA GLY A 28 -8.45 -6.00 -3.26
C GLY A 28 -6.95 -6.16 -3.01
N LEU A 29 -6.11 -5.61 -3.89
CA LEU A 29 -4.66 -5.64 -3.73
C LEU A 29 -4.19 -4.63 -2.67
N ARG A 30 -4.75 -3.41 -2.71
CA ARG A 30 -4.45 -2.39 -1.70
C ARG A 30 -4.92 -2.80 -0.30
N ALA A 31 -6.05 -3.51 -0.19
CA ALA A 31 -6.57 -4.04 1.07
C ALA A 31 -5.69 -5.17 1.64
N ARG A 32 -5.11 -6.02 0.80
CA ARG A 32 -4.13 -7.04 1.23
C ARG A 32 -2.89 -6.39 1.84
N VAL A 33 -2.28 -5.43 1.15
CA VAL A 33 -1.16 -4.64 1.70
C VAL A 33 -1.55 -3.97 3.01
N ALA A 34 -2.71 -3.31 3.08
CA ALA A 34 -3.19 -2.68 4.32
C ALA A 34 -3.36 -3.68 5.49
N THR A 35 -3.78 -4.92 5.19
CA THR A 35 -3.91 -6.00 6.18
C THR A 35 -2.54 -6.42 6.72
N ASP A 36 -1.57 -6.62 5.84
CA ASP A 36 -0.20 -6.98 6.24
C ASP A 36 0.50 -5.85 7.01
N VAL A 37 0.28 -4.60 6.60
CA VAL A 37 0.79 -3.41 7.31
C VAL A 37 0.22 -3.34 8.72
N ALA A 38 -1.10 -3.55 8.88
CA ALA A 38 -1.75 -3.56 10.19
C ALA A 38 -1.22 -4.70 11.07
N ALA A 39 -1.06 -5.90 10.52
CA ALA A 39 -0.51 -7.05 11.23
C ALA A 39 0.96 -6.81 11.63
N ALA A 40 1.79 -6.27 10.74
CA ALA A 40 3.19 -5.97 11.04
C ALA A 40 3.32 -4.98 12.21
N ARG A 41 2.50 -3.92 12.20
CA ARG A 41 2.44 -2.94 13.32
C ARG A 41 2.03 -3.61 14.63
N ALA A 42 0.99 -4.45 14.60
CA ALA A 42 0.52 -5.16 15.77
C ALA A 42 1.61 -6.08 16.36
N TYR A 43 2.28 -6.88 15.54
CA TYR A 43 3.32 -7.80 16.00
C TYR A 43 4.61 -7.08 16.41
N LEU A 44 4.97 -5.97 15.78
CA LEU A 44 6.07 -5.10 16.24
C LEU A 44 5.78 -4.53 17.64
N ALA A 45 4.56 -4.03 17.86
CA ALA A 45 4.15 -3.49 19.16
C ALA A 45 4.13 -4.58 20.25
N ALA A 46 3.71 -5.80 19.90
CA ALA A 46 3.70 -6.96 20.78
C ALA A 46 5.09 -7.61 20.97
N GLN A 47 6.10 -7.18 20.20
CA GLN A 47 7.44 -7.82 20.14
C GLN A 47 7.38 -9.31 19.78
N ASP A 48 6.37 -9.71 19.00
CA ASP A 48 6.16 -11.09 18.56
C ASP A 48 6.88 -11.33 17.23
N GLY A 49 8.16 -11.68 17.32
CA GLY A 49 8.98 -11.98 16.15
C GLY A 49 8.48 -13.20 15.36
N ALA A 50 7.89 -14.19 16.03
CA ALA A 50 7.44 -15.43 15.40
C ALA A 50 6.24 -15.19 14.48
N SER A 51 5.30 -14.36 14.91
CA SER A 51 4.15 -13.94 14.08
C SER A 51 4.53 -12.83 13.08
N LEU A 52 5.52 -11.99 13.39
CA LEU A 52 5.99 -10.93 12.49
C LEU A 52 6.66 -11.49 11.23
N GLN A 53 7.46 -12.56 11.36
CA GLN A 53 8.22 -13.12 10.24
C GLN A 53 7.37 -13.49 9.01
N PRO A 54 6.28 -14.29 9.13
CA PRO A 54 5.44 -14.62 7.97
C PRO A 54 4.74 -13.39 7.39
N VAL A 55 4.32 -12.42 8.22
CA VAL A 55 3.71 -11.17 7.75
C VAL A 55 4.68 -10.37 6.89
N CYS A 56 5.96 -10.33 7.24
CA CYS A 56 6.94 -9.57 6.47
C CYS A 56 7.23 -10.18 5.09
N VAL A 57 7.08 -11.51 4.96
CA VAL A 57 7.13 -12.19 3.65
C VAL A 57 5.87 -11.87 2.84
N SER A 58 4.69 -11.92 3.46
CA SER A 58 3.42 -11.56 2.81
C SER A 58 3.44 -10.12 2.31
N LEU A 59 3.84 -9.17 3.17
CA LEU A 59 3.93 -7.75 2.83
C LEU A 59 4.83 -7.51 1.62
N GLY A 60 5.99 -8.17 1.58
CA GLY A 60 6.89 -8.08 0.44
C GLY A 60 6.28 -8.62 -0.85
N THR A 61 5.53 -9.72 -0.76
CA THR A 61 4.84 -10.35 -1.89
C THR A 61 3.70 -9.48 -2.42
N ASP A 62 2.81 -9.03 -1.54
CA ASP A 62 1.66 -8.22 -1.91
C ASP A 62 2.06 -6.83 -2.40
N THR A 63 3.12 -6.25 -1.84
CA THR A 63 3.67 -4.98 -2.33
C THR A 63 4.31 -5.15 -3.70
N GLN A 64 5.04 -6.24 -3.93
CA GLN A 64 5.59 -6.52 -5.26
C GLN A 64 4.47 -6.74 -6.28
N ALA A 65 3.41 -7.46 -5.90
CA ALA A 65 2.22 -7.62 -6.73
C ALA A 65 1.59 -6.25 -7.06
N ALA A 66 1.49 -5.34 -6.06
CA ALA A 66 1.03 -3.97 -6.26
C ALA A 66 1.89 -3.20 -7.27
N LEU A 67 3.21 -3.22 -7.13
CA LEU A 67 4.14 -2.52 -8.03
C LEU A 67 4.18 -3.08 -9.46
N THR A 68 3.70 -4.31 -9.67
CA THR A 68 3.60 -4.94 -11.01
C THR A 68 2.18 -4.95 -11.58
N ALA A 69 1.20 -4.45 -10.82
CA ALA A 69 -0.19 -4.36 -11.25
C ALA A 69 -0.36 -3.31 -12.37
N PRO A 70 -1.52 -3.27 -13.05
CA PRO A 70 -1.82 -2.20 -13.99
C PRO A 70 -1.54 -0.83 -13.37
N VAL A 71 -0.81 0.00 -14.11
CA VAL A 71 -0.35 1.33 -13.66
C VAL A 71 -1.54 2.29 -13.60
N PRO A 72 -1.60 3.22 -12.63
CA PRO A 72 -2.61 4.27 -12.64
C PRO A 72 -2.58 5.08 -13.96
N PRO A 73 -3.74 5.48 -14.51
CA PRO A 73 -3.81 6.15 -15.81
C PRO A 73 -3.24 7.58 -15.80
N THR A 74 -3.06 8.19 -14.62
CA THR A 74 -2.49 9.55 -14.49
C THR A 74 -1.11 9.52 -13.84
N VAL A 75 -0.20 10.37 -14.33
CA VAL A 75 1.18 10.48 -13.82
C VAL A 75 1.21 10.82 -12.32
N ALA A 76 0.30 11.69 -11.87
CA ALA A 76 0.21 12.05 -10.47
C ALA A 76 -0.20 10.86 -9.58
N ALA A 77 -1.18 10.06 -10.02
CA ALA A 77 -1.59 8.86 -9.29
C ALA A 77 -0.49 7.78 -9.31
N GLN A 78 0.17 7.58 -10.46
CA GLN A 78 1.30 6.66 -10.60
C GLN A 78 2.43 7.02 -9.64
N ALA A 79 2.84 8.29 -9.59
CA ALA A 79 3.93 8.71 -8.72
C ALA A 79 3.66 8.38 -7.24
N ARG A 80 2.42 8.60 -6.77
CA ARG A 80 1.99 8.31 -5.39
C ARG A 80 1.86 6.82 -5.13
N PHE A 81 1.26 6.07 -6.05
CA PHE A 81 1.10 4.64 -5.93
C PHE A 81 2.46 3.93 -5.85
N ASP A 82 3.37 4.28 -6.77
CA ASP A 82 4.72 3.71 -6.82
C ASP A 82 5.57 4.15 -5.61
N ALA A 83 5.45 5.39 -5.15
CA ALA A 83 6.16 5.86 -3.96
C ALA A 83 5.74 5.08 -2.73
N GLY A 84 4.43 4.98 -2.46
CA GLY A 84 3.94 4.23 -1.30
C GLY A 84 4.24 2.74 -1.39
N GLY A 85 4.16 2.15 -2.59
CA GLY A 85 4.57 0.76 -2.81
C GLY A 85 6.07 0.54 -2.54
N ARG A 86 6.95 1.46 -2.97
CA ARG A 86 8.38 1.37 -2.65
C ARG A 86 8.65 1.48 -1.15
N ASP A 87 7.92 2.34 -0.45
CA ASP A 87 8.07 2.49 1.00
C ASP A 87 7.60 1.23 1.75
N TYR A 88 6.47 0.63 1.38
CA TYR A 88 6.06 -0.68 1.93
C TYR A 88 7.05 -1.79 1.60
N ALA A 89 7.65 -1.79 0.41
CA ALA A 89 8.69 -2.76 0.03
C ALA A 89 9.96 -2.57 0.87
N ALA A 90 10.35 -1.32 1.17
CA ALA A 90 11.46 -1.00 2.04
C ALA A 90 11.19 -1.46 3.50
N ALA A 91 9.95 -1.34 3.96
CA ALA A 91 9.52 -1.89 5.25
C ALA A 91 9.64 -3.41 5.28
N ALA A 92 9.16 -4.11 4.26
CA ALA A 92 9.28 -5.58 4.15
C ALA A 92 10.75 -6.04 4.10
N ALA A 93 11.61 -5.33 3.36
CA ALA A 93 13.04 -5.61 3.31
C ALA A 93 13.72 -5.41 4.67
N SER A 94 13.44 -4.29 5.36
CA SER A 94 13.95 -4.04 6.71
C SER A 94 13.43 -5.07 7.72
N CYS A 95 12.20 -5.54 7.55
CA CYS A 95 11.66 -6.58 8.40
C CYS A 95 12.31 -7.94 8.16
N LYS A 96 12.59 -8.31 6.91
CA LYS A 96 13.36 -9.53 6.60
C LYS A 96 14.75 -9.51 7.27
N GLN A 97 15.39 -8.34 7.34
CA GLN A 97 16.68 -8.16 8.01
C GLN A 97 16.65 -8.44 9.53
N LEU A 98 15.47 -8.44 10.17
CA LEU A 98 15.34 -8.86 11.56
C LEU A 98 15.62 -10.37 11.74
N PHE A 99 15.46 -11.17 10.68
CA PHE A 99 15.45 -12.64 10.76
C PHE A 99 16.53 -13.31 9.90
N ASP A 100 17.21 -12.58 9.01
CA ASP A 100 18.17 -13.14 8.05
C ASP A 100 19.64 -13.15 8.53
N GLY A 101 19.88 -12.74 9.78
CA GLY A 101 21.22 -12.69 10.36
C GLY A 101 22.02 -11.41 10.05
N THR A 102 21.38 -10.40 9.45
CA THR A 102 21.96 -9.07 9.23
C THR A 102 22.42 -8.43 10.55
N ARG A 103 23.63 -7.84 10.56
CA ARG A 103 24.25 -7.21 11.75
C ARG A 103 23.80 -5.76 11.98
N ILE A 104 22.52 -5.45 11.78
CA ILE A 104 21.94 -4.15 12.11
C ILE A 104 21.25 -4.28 13.48
N GLN A 105 21.38 -3.27 14.33
CA GLN A 105 20.71 -3.27 15.62
C GLN A 105 19.18 -3.39 15.45
N VAL A 106 18.55 -4.29 16.19
CA VAL A 106 17.10 -4.55 16.13
C VAL A 106 16.28 -3.27 16.27
N GLY A 107 16.61 -2.40 17.23
CA GLY A 107 15.91 -1.12 17.42
C GLY A 107 15.99 -0.19 16.21
N VAL A 108 17.10 -0.20 15.46
CA VAL A 108 17.25 0.57 14.22
C VAL A 108 16.38 0.00 13.12
N LEU A 109 16.32 -1.33 12.99
CA LEU A 109 15.43 -1.98 12.02
C LEU A 109 13.96 -1.73 12.33
N GLN A 110 13.56 -1.83 13.59
CA GLN A 110 12.18 -1.53 14.01
C GLN A 110 11.79 -0.08 13.70
N GLN A 111 12.68 0.89 13.94
CA GLN A 111 12.46 2.30 13.57
C GLN A 111 12.32 2.47 12.05
N ARG A 112 13.18 1.82 11.26
CA ARG A 112 13.09 1.85 9.78
C ARG A 112 11.79 1.27 9.28
N ILE A 113 11.37 0.12 9.81
CA ILE A 113 10.10 -0.51 9.43
C ILE A 113 8.96 0.46 9.75
N ALA A 114 8.89 1.01 10.97
CA ALA A 114 7.84 1.93 11.36
C ALA A 114 7.80 3.19 10.47
N ALA A 115 8.95 3.78 10.17
CA ALA A 115 9.06 4.95 9.29
C ALA A 115 8.58 4.64 7.86
N SER A 116 9.10 3.57 7.25
CA SER A 116 8.71 3.18 5.90
C SER A 116 7.23 2.78 5.80
N LEU A 117 6.66 2.13 6.81
CA LEU A 117 5.22 1.88 6.87
C LEU A 117 4.40 3.19 6.93
N ALA A 118 4.88 4.19 7.68
CA ALA A 118 4.20 5.49 7.76
C ALA A 118 4.34 6.31 6.47
N ASP A 119 5.49 6.23 5.79
CA ASP A 119 5.72 6.86 4.49
C ASP A 119 4.80 6.25 3.42
N GLY A 120 4.68 4.91 3.41
CA GLY A 120 3.74 4.20 2.55
C GLY A 120 2.29 4.66 2.73
N ASP A 121 1.84 4.74 3.99
CA ASP A 121 0.50 5.23 4.33
C ASP A 121 0.27 6.68 3.87
N ARG A 122 1.28 7.54 4.02
CA ARG A 122 1.18 8.94 3.60
C ARG A 122 0.97 9.03 2.08
N GLU A 123 1.73 8.27 1.29
CA GLU A 123 1.62 8.35 -0.17
C GLU A 123 0.33 7.72 -0.69
N TRP A 124 -0.08 6.57 -0.15
CA TRP A 124 -1.35 5.94 -0.54
C TRP A 124 -2.58 6.67 0.01
N GLY A 125 -2.46 7.36 1.16
CA GLY A 125 -3.45 8.29 1.65
C GLY A 125 -3.57 9.53 0.76
N ALA A 126 -2.45 10.08 0.28
CA ALA A 126 -2.45 11.19 -0.67
C ALA A 126 -3.02 10.77 -2.05
N LEU A 127 -2.75 9.55 -2.50
CA LEU A 127 -3.40 8.95 -3.67
C LEU A 127 -4.92 8.88 -3.49
N ALA A 128 -5.38 8.37 -2.35
CA ALA A 128 -6.81 8.27 -2.04
C ALA A 128 -7.47 9.66 -2.06
N ALA A 129 -6.83 10.66 -1.44
CA ALA A 129 -7.28 12.04 -1.44
C ALA A 129 -7.32 12.67 -2.84
N LEU A 130 -6.31 12.39 -3.69
CA LEU A 130 -6.26 12.85 -5.08
C LEU A 130 -7.48 12.37 -5.88
N ILE A 131 -7.96 11.16 -5.58
CA ILE A 131 -9.08 10.51 -6.29
C ILE A 131 -10.43 10.85 -5.63
N GLY A 132 -10.42 11.42 -4.42
CA GLY A 132 -11.63 11.66 -3.64
C GLY A 132 -12.26 10.38 -3.09
N GLN A 133 -11.45 9.34 -2.87
CA GLN A 133 -11.87 8.03 -2.39
C GLN A 133 -11.19 7.71 -1.06
N PRO A 134 -11.75 6.81 -0.23
CA PRO A 134 -11.07 6.38 0.99
C PRO A 134 -9.82 5.56 0.65
N MET A 135 -8.80 5.63 1.52
CA MET A 135 -7.69 4.68 1.49
C MET A 135 -8.22 3.28 1.83
N ALA A 136 -7.70 2.25 1.15
CA ALA A 136 -8.04 0.89 1.50
C ALA A 136 -7.59 0.60 2.95
N THR A 137 -8.49 0.03 3.74
CA THR A 137 -8.19 -0.41 5.10
C THR A 137 -7.95 -1.91 5.12
N ALA A 138 -7.30 -2.39 6.18
CA ALA A 138 -7.20 -3.83 6.43
C ALA A 138 -8.58 -4.49 6.34
N SER A 139 -8.66 -5.60 5.62
CA SER A 139 -9.88 -6.40 5.62
C SER A 139 -10.07 -6.99 7.01
N PRO A 140 -11.27 -6.92 7.60
CA PRO A 140 -11.53 -7.62 8.84
C PRO A 140 -11.23 -9.11 8.65
N PRO A 141 -10.71 -9.81 9.68
CA PRO A 141 -10.54 -11.25 9.60
C PRO A 141 -11.88 -11.84 9.21
N ALA A 142 -11.90 -12.66 8.15
CA ALA A 142 -13.11 -13.34 7.72
C ALA A 142 -13.69 -14.04 8.96
N ALA A 143 -14.89 -13.64 9.38
CA ALA A 143 -15.57 -14.30 10.47
C ALA A 143 -15.80 -15.75 10.02
N SER A 144 -14.91 -16.65 10.43
CA SER A 144 -15.10 -18.07 10.20
C SER A 144 -16.39 -18.43 10.93
N GLY A 145 -17.45 -18.63 10.13
CA GLY A 145 -18.76 -19.01 10.60
C GLY A 145 -18.61 -20.21 11.52
N ARG A 146 -18.86 -19.99 12.80
CA ARG A 146 -19.08 -21.04 13.78
C ARG A 146 -20.50 -21.55 13.52
N SER A 147 -20.67 -22.36 12.48
CA SER A 147 -21.88 -23.16 12.32
C SER A 147 -21.70 -24.39 13.20
N GLY A 148 -22.52 -24.47 14.25
CA GLY A 148 -22.60 -25.63 15.14
C GLY A 148 -23.33 -26.80 14.52
#